data_AF-A0A7W1CAQ5-F1
#
_entry.id   AF-A0A7W1CAQ5-F1
#
_cell.length_a   1.000
_cell.length_b   1.000
_cell.length_c   1.000
_cell.angle_alpha   90.00
_cell.angle_beta   90.00
_cell.angle_gamma   90.00
#
_symmetry.space_group_name_H-M   'P 1'
#
loop_
_entity.id
_entity.type
_entity.pdbx_description
1 polymer ?
#
loop_
_entity_poly.entity_id
_entity_poly.type
_entity_poly.pdbx_seq_one_letter_code
_entity_poly.pdbx_strand_id
1 'polypeptide(L)' 'MAFNEVLAERVRSVLTRHADVTERKMFGGIAFMVGDRIAVGIVGDDLMVRVGPDGHDA' A
#
# COMPACT_ATOMS: atom_id res chain seq x y z
N MET A 1 12.46 -1.00 -12.21
CA MET A 1 11.50 -1.92 -11.56
C MET A 1 10.25 -1.12 -11.24
N ALA A 2 9.05 -1.68 -11.38
CA ALA A 2 7.79 -0.94 -11.14
C ALA A 2 7.59 -0.60 -9.64
N PHE A 3 8.02 -1.49 -8.75
CA PHE A 3 7.96 -1.30 -7.31
C PHE A 3 9.03 -2.16 -6.63
N ASN A 4 9.39 -1.81 -5.40
CA ASN A 4 10.31 -2.58 -4.57
C ASN A 4 9.59 -3.80 -3.99
N GLU A 5 9.98 -5.00 -4.44
CA GLU A 5 9.38 -6.26 -4.00
C GLU A 5 9.63 -6.53 -2.51
N VAL A 6 10.80 -6.15 -1.97
CA VAL A 6 11.10 -6.31 -0.54
C VAL A 6 10.18 -5.43 0.30
N LEU A 7 9.93 -4.20 -0.16
CA LEU A 7 8.98 -3.30 0.49
C LEU A 7 7.55 -3.85 0.42
N ALA A 8 7.16 -4.42 -0.72
CA ALA A 8 5.86 -5.04 -0.90
C ALA A 8 5.65 -6.24 0.04
N GLU A 9 6.63 -7.12 0.20
CA GLU A 9 6.54 -8.26 1.13
C GLU A 9 6.41 -7.80 2.58
N ARG A 10 7.13 -6.74 2.98
CA ARG A 10 6.98 -6.17 4.33
C ARG A 10 5.57 -5.65 4.56
N VAL A 11 5.01 -4.93 3.60
CA VAL A 11 3.64 -4.40 3.67
C VAL A 11 2.63 -5.55 3.71
N ARG A 12 2.81 -6.59 2.88
CA ARG A 12 1.97 -7.79 2.88
C ARG A 12 1.97 -8.48 4.24
N SER A 13 3.15 -8.65 4.85
CA SER A 13 3.28 -9.27 6.18
C SER A 13 2.53 -8.49 7.28
N VAL A 14 2.56 -7.16 7.23
CA VAL A 14 1.82 -6.30 8.17
C VAL A 14 0.31 -6.37 7.92
N LEU A 15 -0.08 -6.28 6.65
CA LEU A 15 -1.49 -6.25 6.25
C LEU A 15 -2.19 -7.61 6.38
N THR A 16 -1.46 -8.73 6.42
CA THR A 16 -2.03 -10.09 6.60
C THR A 16 -2.91 -10.20 7.86
N ARG A 17 -2.80 -9.28 8.82
CA ARG A 17 -3.68 -9.20 9.99
C ARG A 17 -5.10 -8.70 9.68
N HIS A 18 -5.33 -8.12 8.52
CA HIS A 18 -6.63 -7.66 8.05
C HIS A 18 -7.19 -8.66 7.04
N ALA A 19 -8.44 -9.10 7.25
CA ALA A 19 -9.05 -10.17 6.45
C ALA A 19 -9.35 -9.76 4.99
N ASP A 20 -9.40 -8.46 4.69
CA ASP A 20 -9.93 -7.93 3.42
C ASP A 20 -8.87 -7.18 2.61
N VAL A 21 -7.63 -7.69 2.59
CA VAL A 21 -6.53 -7.07 1.84
C VAL A 21 -6.46 -7.64 0.42
N THR A 22 -6.47 -6.76 -0.58
CA THR A 22 -6.29 -7.12 -1.99
C THR A 22 -5.17 -6.31 -2.63
N GLU A 23 -4.41 -6.95 -3.49
CA GLU A 23 -3.28 -6.35 -4.19
C GLU A 23 -3.65 -6.06 -5.64
N ARG A 24 -3.37 -4.84 -6.11
CA ARG A 24 -3.56 -4.44 -7.50
C ARG A 24 -2.35 -3.71 -8.02
N LYS A 25 -1.88 -4.09 -9.21
CA LYS A 25 -0.82 -3.37 -9.93
C LYS A 25 -1.44 -2.13 -10.58
N MET A 26 -1.16 -0.96 -10.03
CA MET A 26 -1.77 0.32 -10.42
C MET A 26 -0.71 1.45 -10.32
N PHE A 27 -0.85 2.52 -11.11
CA PHE A 27 0.03 3.71 -11.06
C PHE A 27 1.54 3.42 -11.25
N GLY A 28 1.87 2.42 -12.07
CA GLY A 28 3.27 2.05 -12.29
C GLY A 28 3.93 1.32 -11.12
N GLY A 29 3.16 0.90 -10.11
CA GLY A 29 3.63 0.14 -8.94
C GLY A 29 2.58 -0.87 -8.43
N ILE A 30 2.50 -1.05 -7.11
CA ILE A 30 1.53 -1.93 -6.43
C ILE A 30 0.71 -1.16 -5.40
N ALA A 31 -0.59 -1.39 -5.36
CA ALA A 31 -1.51 -0.82 -4.39
C ALA A 31 -2.20 -1.94 -3.59
N PHE A 32 -2.21 -1.76 -2.27
CA PHE A 32 -2.91 -2.59 -1.31
C PHE A 32 -4.23 -1.92 -0.93
N MET A 33 -5.32 -2.60 -1.20
CA MET A 33 -6.66 -2.19 -0.83
C MET A 33 -7.12 -2.98 0.40
N VAL A 34 -7.80 -2.31 1.32
CA VAL A 34 -8.46 -2.93 2.48
C VAL A 34 -9.95 -2.61 2.39
N GLY A 35 -10.80 -3.63 2.26
CA GLY A 35 -12.25 -3.45 2.14
C GLY A 35 -12.65 -2.48 1.02
N ASP A 36 -12.15 -2.73 -0.20
CA ASP A 36 -12.35 -1.93 -1.42
C ASP A 36 -11.78 -0.50 -1.43
N ARG A 37 -11.06 -0.08 -0.38
CA ARG A 37 -10.40 1.23 -0.31
C ARG A 37 -8.89 1.09 -0.35
N ILE A 38 -8.21 1.99 -1.06
CA ILE A 38 -6.74 2.03 -1.08
C ILE A 38 -6.23 2.46 0.29
N ALA A 39 -5.42 1.60 0.91
CA ALA A 39 -4.78 1.86 2.20
C ALA A 39 -3.29 2.24 2.01
N VAL A 40 -2.57 1.48 1.17
CA VAL A 40 -1.14 1.66 0.94
C VAL A 40 -0.82 1.47 -0.55
N GLY A 41 0.10 2.25 -1.09
CA GLY A 41 0.66 2.09 -2.43
C GLY A 41 2.18 2.14 -2.39
N ILE A 42 2.83 1.44 -3.31
CA ILE A 42 4.28 1.45 -3.51
C ILE A 42 4.54 1.79 -4.97
N VAL A 43 5.35 2.81 -5.21
CA VAL A 43 5.74 3.26 -6.56
C VAL A 43 7.25 3.41 -6.56
N GLY A 44 7.96 2.61 -7.36
CA GLY A 44 9.42 2.53 -7.27
C GLY A 44 9.85 2.10 -5.86
N ASP A 45 10.60 2.96 -5.17
CA ASP A 45 11.06 2.74 -3.79
C ASP A 45 10.26 3.55 -2.74
N ASP A 46 9.26 4.32 -3.18
CA ASP A 46 8.44 5.17 -2.32
C ASP A 46 7.18 4.46 -1.83
N LEU A 47 6.83 4.70 -0.56
CA LEU A 47 5.62 4.21 0.09
C LEU A 47 4.60 5.35 0.24
N MET A 48 3.44 5.23 -0.40
CA MET A 48 2.28 6.07 -0.15
C MET A 48 1.35 5.38 0.85
N VAL A 49 1.03 6.05 1.95
CA VAL A 49 0.09 5.54 2.95
C VAL A 49 -1.03 6.53 3.12
N ARG A 50 -2.27 6.03 3.17
CA ARG A 50 -3.42 6.87 3.47
C ARG A 50 -3.53 7.07 4.98
N VAL A 51 -3.15 8.25 5.44
CA VAL A 51 -3.07 8.61 6.87
C VAL A 51 -4.35 9.24 7.44
N GLY A 52 -5.36 9.45 6.60
CA GLY A 52 -6.60 10.14 7.00
C GLY A 52 -6.38 11.65 7.22
N PRO A 53 -7.46 12.40 7.51
CA PRO A 53 -7.38 13.86 7.72
C PRO A 53 -6.55 14.25 8.94
N ASP A 54 -6.46 13.37 9.95
CA ASP A 54 -5.71 13.63 11.18
C ASP A 54 -4.20 13.35 11.05
N GLY A 55 -3.76 12.74 9.94
CA GLY A 55 -2.37 12.32 9.75
C GLY A 55 -1.63 13.07 8.65
N HIS A 56 -2.27 14.03 7.97
CA HIS A 56 -1.63 14.91 7.01
C HIS A 56 -1.39 16.27 7.67
N ASP A 57 -0.15 16.57 8.01
CA ASP A 57 0.23 17.93 8.44
C ASP A 57 0.07 18.87 7.24
N ALA A 58 -0.50 20.06 7.48
CA ALA A 58 -0.93 21.00 6.43
C ALA A 58 0.23 21.64 5.68
#